data_AF-I3RZV6-F1
#
_entry.id   AF-I3RZV6-F1
#
_cell.length_a   1.000
_cell.length_b   1.000
_cell.length_c   1.000
_cell.angle_alpha   90.00
_cell.angle_beta   90.00
_cell.angle_gamma   90.00
#
_symmetry.space_group_name_H-M   'P 1'
#
loop_
_entity.id
_entity.type
_entity.pdbx_description
1 polymer ?
#
loop_
_entity_poly.entity_id
_entity_poly.type
_entity_poly.pdbx_seq_one_letter_code
_entity_poly.pdbx_strand_id
1 'polypeptide(L)'
;MTSRSICSEIFDQIMDIAGNINYYDIRKQCEGSLCYDFSNAETFLNMKSVREALGVGDLEFVSCSSTVYSAMLQDWMKNLEVGIPALLEDGIKALVYA
;
A
#
# COMPACT_ATOMS: atom_id res chain seq x y z
N MET A 1 2.05 -21.65 10.26
CA MET A 1 1.62 -20.25 10.49
C MET A 1 2.87 -19.38 10.37
N THR A 2 2.89 -18.38 9.50
CA THR A 2 4.07 -17.52 9.32
C THR A 2 4.01 -16.34 10.30
N SER A 3 5.13 -15.69 10.58
CA SER A 3 5.13 -14.49 11.43
C SER A 3 4.15 -13.43 10.91
N ARG A 4 4.06 -13.29 9.58
CA ARG A 4 3.09 -12.41 8.91
C ARG A 4 1.65 -12.78 9.29
N SER A 5 1.28 -14.06 9.15
CA SER A 5 -0.11 -14.46 9.43
C SER A 5 -0.49 -14.21 10.89
N ILE A 6 0.41 -14.46 11.84
CA ILE A 6 0.17 -14.18 13.26
C ILE A 6 -0.03 -12.69 13.50
N CYS A 7 0.87 -11.85 12.98
CA CYS A 7 0.80 -10.41 13.20
C CYS A 7 -0.41 -9.76 12.51
N SER A 8 -0.75 -10.20 11.28
CA SER A 8 -1.93 -9.71 10.56
C SER A 8 -3.23 -10.09 11.27
N GLU A 9 -3.32 -11.30 11.84
CA GLU A 9 -4.51 -11.75 12.55
C GLU A 9 -4.87 -10.84 13.74
N ILE A 10 -3.86 -10.31 14.45
CA ILE A 10 -4.09 -9.37 15.56
C ILE A 10 -4.72 -8.07 15.04
N PHE A 11 -4.22 -7.54 13.93
CA PHE A 11 -4.77 -6.33 13.32
C PHE A 11 -6.21 -6.55 12.85
N ASP A 12 -6.47 -7.67 12.18
CA ASP A 12 -7.80 -8.03 11.68
C ASP A 12 -8.82 -8.11 12.84
N GLN A 13 -8.46 -8.76 13.95
CA GLN A 13 -9.30 -8.83 15.15
C GLN A 13 -9.62 -7.44 15.75
N ILE A 14 -8.67 -6.51 15.72
CA ILE A 14 -8.90 -5.13 16.19
C ILE A 14 -9.88 -4.42 15.26
N MET A 15 -9.70 -4.56 13.95
CA MET A 15 -10.55 -3.93 12.95
C MET A 15 -11.98 -4.48 12.99
N ASP A 16 -12.16 -5.78 13.25
CA ASP A 16 -13.47 -6.40 13.45
C ASP A 16 -14.24 -5.76 14.61
N ILE A 17 -13.55 -5.39 15.70
CA ILE A 17 -14.16 -4.71 16.85
C ILE A 17 -14.40 -3.22 16.56
N ALA A 18 -13.45 -2.57 15.89
CA ALA A 18 -13.52 -1.13 15.59
C ALA A 18 -14.59 -0.79 14.55
N GLY A 19 -15.04 -1.77 13.76
CA GLY A 19 -16.05 -1.61 12.73
C GLY A 19 -15.49 -0.93 11.48
N ASN A 20 -16.28 -0.06 10.84
CA ASN A 20 -15.92 0.55 9.55
C ASN A 20 -14.95 1.74 9.66
N ILE A 21 -14.03 1.72 10.63
CA ILE A 21 -13.03 2.79 10.80
C ILE A 21 -12.02 2.77 9.65
N ASN A 22 -11.61 3.94 9.17
CA ASN A 22 -10.53 4.03 8.20
C ASN A 22 -9.18 3.89 8.92
N TYR A 23 -8.43 2.83 8.61
CA TYR A 23 -7.15 2.54 9.26
C TYR A 23 -6.00 3.48 8.84
N TYR A 24 -6.22 4.36 7.85
CA TYR A 24 -5.30 5.44 7.49
C TYR A 24 -5.64 6.77 8.18
N ASP A 25 -6.91 7.00 8.52
CA ASP A 25 -7.39 8.20 9.21
C ASP A 25 -8.52 7.82 10.17
N ILE A 26 -8.16 7.60 11.44
CA ILE A 26 -9.09 7.13 12.48
C ILE A 26 -10.26 8.08 12.76
N ARG A 27 -10.25 9.29 12.20
CA ARG A 27 -11.36 10.25 12.29
C ARG A 27 -12.45 9.99 11.25
N LYS A 28 -12.24 9.07 10.31
CA LYS A 28 -13.11 8.79 9.17
C LYS A 28 -13.59 7.35 9.16
N GLN A 29 -14.63 7.11 8.36
CA GLN A 29 -15.08 5.77 7.99
C GLN A 29 -14.38 5.32 6.70
N CYS A 30 -14.24 4.01 6.51
CA CYS A 30 -13.66 3.41 5.32
C CYS A 30 -14.66 3.50 4.15
N GLU A 31 -14.22 4.04 3.02
CA GLU A 31 -14.99 4.15 1.78
C GLU A 31 -14.29 3.38 0.65
N GLY A 32 -14.93 2.36 0.07
CA GLY A 32 -14.31 1.51 -0.95
C GLY A 32 -13.29 0.52 -0.38
N SER A 33 -12.64 -0.26 -1.26
CA SER A 33 -11.72 -1.34 -0.87
C SER A 33 -10.40 -0.85 -0.27
N LEU A 34 -9.99 0.38 -0.58
CA LEU A 34 -8.76 1.02 -0.08
C LEU A 34 -9.04 2.10 0.96
N CYS A 35 -10.25 2.09 1.54
CA CYS A 35 -10.76 3.10 2.48
C CYS A 35 -10.82 4.55 2.00
N TYR A 36 -10.49 4.79 0.73
CA TYR A 36 -10.79 6.00 -0.01
C TYR A 36 -11.28 5.66 -1.41
N ASP A 37 -12.08 6.55 -2.00
CA ASP A 37 -12.49 6.46 -3.39
C ASP A 37 -11.37 6.90 -4.35
N PHE A 38 -10.78 5.93 -5.03
CA PHE A 38 -9.76 6.14 -6.08
C PHE A 38 -10.34 6.06 -7.51
N SER A 39 -11.65 5.93 -7.67
CA SER A 39 -12.30 5.70 -8.98
C SER A 39 -11.99 6.79 -10.00
N ASN A 40 -11.82 8.04 -9.57
CA ASN A 40 -11.45 9.15 -10.45
C ASN A 40 -10.06 8.93 -11.08
N ALA A 41 -9.08 8.51 -10.29
CA ALA A 41 -7.73 8.24 -10.78
C ALA A 41 -7.72 7.05 -11.73
N GLU A 42 -8.41 5.95 -11.35
CA GLU A 42 -8.52 4.76 -12.18
C GLU A 42 -9.23 5.03 -13.50
N THR A 43 -10.34 5.77 -13.47
CA THR A 43 -11.09 6.16 -14.66
C THR A 43 -10.23 7.02 -15.58
N PHE A 44 -9.60 8.06 -15.04
CA PHE A 44 -8.78 8.99 -15.82
C PHE A 44 -7.61 8.28 -16.49
N LEU A 45 -6.85 7.47 -15.74
CA LEU A 45 -5.67 6.79 -16.25
C LEU A 45 -6.01 5.67 -17.25
N ASN A 46 -7.23 5.15 -17.23
CA ASN A 46 -7.71 4.19 -18.22
C ASN A 46 -8.35 4.82 -19.46
N MET A 47 -8.59 6.13 -19.49
CA MET A 47 -9.06 6.81 -20.70
C MET A 47 -8.09 6.57 -21.85
N LYS A 48 -8.61 6.17 -23.02
CA LYS A 48 -7.79 5.90 -24.21
C LYS A 48 -6.87 7.08 -24.55
N SER A 49 -7.41 8.30 -24.54
CA SER A 49 -6.63 9.51 -24.83
C SER A 49 -5.49 9.74 -23.83
N VAL A 50 -5.68 9.41 -22.56
CA VAL A 50 -4.65 9.52 -21.52
C VAL A 50 -3.58 8.45 -21.71
N ARG A 51 -3.97 7.21 -21.97
CA ARG A 51 -3.02 6.11 -22.27
C ARG A 51 -2.20 6.36 -23.53
N GLU A 52 -2.82 6.90 -24.57
CA GLU A 52 -2.14 7.33 -25.80
C GLU A 52 -1.14 8.46 -25.51
N ALA A 53 -1.53 9.46 -24.71
CA ALA A 53 -0.65 10.56 -24.34
C ALA A 53 0.54 10.10 -23.48
N LEU A 54 0.36 9.09 -22.62
CA LEU A 54 1.43 8.52 -21.80
C LEU A 54 2.28 7.46 -22.53
N GLY A 55 1.85 6.99 -23.70
CA GLY A 55 2.57 5.98 -24.48
C GLY A 55 2.59 4.59 -23.86
N VAL A 56 1.60 4.25 -23.02
CA VAL A 56 1.53 2.96 -22.29
C VAL A 56 0.79 1.85 -23.06
N GLY A 57 0.33 2.14 -24.28
CA GLY A 57 -0.41 1.20 -25.11
C GLY A 57 -1.75 0.80 -24.48
N ASP A 58 -2.07 -0.49 -24.56
CA ASP A 58 -3.34 -1.04 -24.08
C ASP A 58 -3.31 -1.52 -22.62
N LEU A 59 -2.24 -1.21 -21.87
CA LEU A 59 -2.15 -1.56 -20.46
C LEU A 59 -3.32 -0.93 -19.69
N GLU A 60 -3.96 -1.76 -18.85
CA GLU A 60 -4.98 -1.32 -17.90
C GLU A 60 -4.29 -0.82 -16.64
N PHE A 61 -4.65 0.39 -16.22
CA PHE A 61 -4.22 0.93 -14.95
C PHE A 61 -5.07 0.35 -13.82
N VAL A 62 -4.40 -0.14 -12.77
CA VAL A 62 -5.00 -0.54 -11.50
C VAL A 62 -4.23 0.13 -10.36
N SER A 63 -4.92 0.53 -9.30
CA SER A 63 -4.25 1.22 -8.18
C SER A 63 -3.25 0.32 -7.45
N CYS A 64 -3.55 -0.97 -7.29
CA CYS A 64 -2.69 -1.96 -6.63
C CYS A 64 -2.78 -3.33 -7.32
N SER A 65 -1.64 -3.95 -7.64
CA SER A 65 -1.59 -5.30 -8.24
C SER A 65 -1.65 -6.39 -7.17
N SER A 66 -2.70 -7.23 -7.20
CA SER A 66 -2.82 -8.39 -6.31
C SER A 66 -1.76 -9.46 -6.58
N THR A 67 -1.29 -9.58 -7.82
CA THR A 67 -0.19 -10.49 -8.20
C THR A 67 1.11 -10.10 -7.51
N VAL A 68 1.49 -8.82 -7.58
CA VAL A 68 2.71 -8.33 -6.92
C VAL A 68 2.57 -8.40 -5.40
N TYR A 69 1.42 -8.00 -4.87
CA TYR A 69 1.13 -8.13 -3.44
C TYR A 69 1.33 -9.56 -2.94
N SER A 70 0.78 -10.55 -3.67
CA SER A 70 0.88 -11.97 -3.30
C SER A 70 2.32 -12.49 -3.38
N ALA A 71 3.09 -12.06 -4.39
CA ALA A 71 4.50 -12.44 -4.53
C ALA A 71 5.37 -11.89 -3.39
N MET A 72 5.02 -10.73 -2.83
CA MET A 72 5.79 -10.02 -1.81
C MET A 72 5.35 -10.33 -0.37
N LEU A 73 4.37 -11.21 -0.14
CA LEU A 73 3.75 -11.37 1.19
C LEU A 73 4.76 -11.72 2.30
N GLN A 74 5.77 -12.52 1.99
CA GLN A 74 6.74 -13.00 2.98
C GLN A 74 7.79 -11.94 3.34
N ASP A 75 7.91 -10.87 2.56
CA ASP A 75 8.89 -9.81 2.80
C ASP A 75 8.46 -8.85 3.92
N TRP A 76 7.17 -8.84 4.27
CA TRP A 76 6.60 -7.96 5.29
C TRP A 76 7.28 -8.04 6.65
N MET A 77 7.76 -9.24 7.03
CA MET A 77 8.39 -9.48 8.34
C MET A 77 9.92 -9.47 8.28
N LYS A 78 10.52 -9.07 7.17
CA LYS A 78 11.97 -8.88 7.09
C LYS A 78 12.37 -7.62 7.85
N ASN A 79 13.44 -7.70 8.63
CA ASN A 79 14.01 -6.51 9.25
C ASN A 79 14.84 -5.75 8.22
N LEU A 80 14.28 -4.67 7.67
CA LEU A 80 14.97 -3.76 6.74
C LEU A 80 15.65 -2.59 7.45
N GLU A 81 15.37 -2.39 8.74
CA GLU A 81 15.90 -1.26 9.53
C GLU A 81 17.41 -1.35 9.73
N VAL A 82 17.96 -2.58 9.70
CA VAL A 82 19.39 -2.86 9.89
C VAL A 82 20.28 -2.24 8.81
N GLY A 83 19.72 -1.87 7.66
CA GLY A 83 20.45 -1.19 6.59
C GLY A 83 20.58 0.33 6.81
N ILE A 84 19.72 0.92 7.64
CA ILE A 84 19.67 2.37 7.85
C ILE A 84 20.99 2.91 8.44
N PRO A 85 21.61 2.30 9.48
CA PRO A 85 22.85 2.82 10.07
C PRO A 85 23.98 3.00 9.05
N ALA A 86 24.23 2.00 8.20
CA ALA A 86 25.29 2.06 7.20
C ALA A 86 25.08 3.21 6.19
N LEU A 87 23.82 3.48 5.81
CA LEU A 87 23.49 4.61 4.92
C LEU A 87 23.79 5.96 5.58
N LEU A 88 23.45 6.09 6.87
CA LEU A 88 23.71 7.33 7.62
C LEU A 88 25.20 7.56 7.85
N GLU A 89 25.96 6.50 8.14
CA GLU A 89 27.43 6.54 8.31
C GLU A 89 28.15 6.95 7.01
N ASP A 90 27.61 6.58 5.85
CA ASP A 90 28.08 7.02 4.53
C ASP A 90 27.68 8.48 4.18
N GLY A 91 27.05 9.19 5.13
CA GLY A 91 26.69 10.59 5.00
C GLY A 91 25.39 10.85 4.23
N ILE A 92 24.58 9.82 3.97
CA ILE A 92 23.27 9.97 3.32
C ILE A 92 22.30 10.60 4.32
N LYS A 93 21.74 11.76 3.97
CA LYS A 93 20.76 12.46 4.82
C LYS A 93 19.38 11.81 4.68
N ALA A 94 18.76 11.46 5.81
CA ALA A 94 17.41 10.89 5.86
C ALA A 94 16.44 11.81 6.63
N LEU A 95 15.18 11.85 6.18
CA LEU A 95 14.05 12.46 6.89
C LEU A 95 12.96 11.41 7.05
N VAL A 96 12.60 11.08 8.29
CA VAL A 96 11.48 10.20 8.63
C VAL A 96 10.36 11.05 9.22
N TYR A 97 9.18 11.02 8.59
CA TYR A 97 8.00 11.80 9.00
C TYR A 97 6.77 10.88 9.12
N ALA A 98 5.80 11.31 9.94
CA ALA A 98 4.53 10.65 10.16
C ALA A 98 3.41 11.69 10.28
#